data_AF-A0A2A9DV49-F1
#
_entry.id   AF-A0A2A9DV49-F1
#
_cell.length_a   1.000
_cell.length_b   1.000
_cell.length_c   1.000
_cell.angle_alpha   90.00
_cell.angle_beta   90.00
_cell.angle_gamma   90.00
#
_symmetry.space_group_name_H-M   'P 1'
#
loop_
_entity.id
_entity.type
_entity.pdbx_description
1 polymer ?
#
loop_
_entity_poly.entity_id
_entity_poly.type
_entity_poly.pdbx_seq_one_letter_code
_entity_poly.pdbx_strand_id
1 'polypeptide(L)' 'MAKKKQWNELSTGQRVGVVALTAVQVTLAVAAYRDISKRDERELTASKTAWRLITMIDIVGPLTYFLAGRRV' A
#
# COMPACT_ATOMS: atom_id res chain seq x y z
N MET A 1 -5.67 8.13 -30.00
CA MET A 1 -5.03 7.22 -29.02
C MET A 1 -3.94 8.00 -28.27
N ALA A 2 -3.99 8.08 -26.94
CA ALA A 2 -2.95 8.77 -26.18
C ALA A 2 -1.64 7.96 -26.21
N LYS A 3 -0.54 8.57 -26.67
CA LYS A 3 0.78 7.93 -26.73
C LYS A 3 1.25 7.67 -25.28
N LYS A 4 1.49 6.41 -24.91
CA LYS A 4 2.04 6.07 -23.59
C LYS A 4 3.47 6.62 -23.52
N LYS A 5 3.72 7.52 -22.57
CA LYS A 5 5.03 8.14 -22.36
C LYS A 5 6.02 7.06 -21.90
N GLN A 6 7.13 6.89 -22.59
CA GLN A 6 8.16 5.92 -22.21
C GLN A 6 8.96 6.45 -21.02
N TRP A 7 9.52 5.54 -20.20
CA TRP A 7 10.33 5.91 -19.04
C TRP A 7 11.45 6.90 -19.37
N ASN A 8 12.07 6.73 -20.54
CA ASN A 8 13.14 7.62 -21.00
C ASN A 8 12.65 9.03 -21.39
N GLU A 9 11.37 9.20 -21.70
CA GLU A 9 10.73 10.49 -22.01
C GLU A 9 10.24 11.24 -20.75
N LEU A 10 10.34 10.63 -19.57
CA LEU A 10 10.01 11.27 -18.29
C LEU A 10 11.10 12.26 -17.89
N SER A 11 10.69 13.46 -17.45
CA SER A 11 11.63 14.40 -16.84
C SER A 11 12.19 13.84 -15.53
N THR A 12 13.33 14.34 -15.08
CA THR A 12 13.94 13.92 -13.80
C THR A 12 12.95 14.01 -12.64
N GLY A 13 12.15 15.08 -12.57
CA GLY A 13 11.10 15.22 -11.56
C GLY A 13 10.01 14.15 -11.65
N GLN A 14 9.59 13.76 -12.86
CA GLN A 14 8.60 12.68 -13.03
C GLN A 14 9.16 11.32 -12.60
N ARG A 15 10.41 11.01 -12.93
CA ARG A 15 11.05 9.75 -12.49
C ARG A 15 11.20 9.69 -10.98
N VAL A 16 11.64 10.79 -10.35
CA VAL A 16 11.72 10.91 -8.89
C VAL A 16 10.35 10.72 -8.25
N GLY A 17 9.31 11.35 -8.82
CA GLY A 17 7.94 11.18 -8.35
C GLY A 17 7.46 9.74 -8.39
N VAL A 18 7.72 9.02 -9.49
CA VAL A 18 7.36 7.58 -9.59
C VAL A 18 8.11 6.76 -8.55
N VAL A 19 9.43 6.94 -8.42
CA VAL A 19 10.23 6.19 -7.44
C VAL A 19 9.76 6.47 -6.02
N ALA A 20 9.47 7.73 -5.68
CA ALA A 20 8.97 8.12 -4.36
C ALA A 20 7.61 7.49 -4.06
N LEU A 21 6.67 7.54 -5.02
CA LEU A 21 5.35 6.91 -4.87
C LEU A 21 5.46 5.40 -4.68
N THR A 22 6.31 4.73 -5.47
CA THR A 22 6.56 3.28 -5.32
C THR A 22 7.19 2.97 -3.97
N ALA A 23 8.14 3.78 -3.50
CA ALA A 23 8.77 3.59 -2.19
C ALA A 23 7.76 3.72 -1.04
N VAL A 24 6.88 4.73 -1.12
CA VAL A 24 5.79 4.93 -0.16
C VAL A 24 4.83 3.73 -0.18
N GLN A 25 4.43 3.27 -1.36
CA GLN A 25 3.55 2.11 -1.53
C GLN A 25 4.13 0.85 -0.89
N VAL A 26 5.40 0.53 -1.19
CA VAL A 26 6.09 -0.65 -0.63
C VAL A 26 6.25 -0.53 0.87
N THR A 27 6.64 0.63 1.37
CA THR A 27 6.78 0.87 2.82
C THR A 27 5.45 0.69 3.54
N LEU A 28 4.37 1.22 2.97
CA LEU A 28 3.02 1.09 3.53
C LEU A 28 2.54 -0.37 3.54
N ALA A 29 2.79 -1.12 2.46
CA ALA A 29 2.45 -2.53 2.38
C ALA A 29 3.21 -3.37 3.42
N VAL A 30 4.53 -3.17 3.55
CA VAL A 30 5.36 -3.85 4.54
C VAL A 30 4.93 -3.48 5.96
N ALA A 31 4.64 -2.20 6.22
CA ALA A 31 4.16 -1.75 7.52
C ALA A 31 2.81 -2.38 7.88
N ALA A 32 1.85 -2.42 6.95
CA ALA A 32 0.56 -3.08 7.15
C ALA A 32 0.73 -4.57 7.45
N TYR A 33 1.58 -5.29 6.69
CA TYR A 33 1.83 -6.71 6.91
C TYR A 33 2.46 -7.00 8.28
N ARG A 34 3.41 -6.16 8.70
CA ARG A 34 4.05 -6.26 10.02
C ARG A 34 3.06 -5.95 11.14
N ASP A 35 2.19 -4.96 10.96
CA ASP A 35 1.18 -4.58 11.95
C ASP A 35 0.11 -5.66 12.11
N ILE A 36 -0.44 -6.19 11.01
CA ILE A 36 -1.39 -7.32 11.03
C ILE A 36 -0.78 -8.55 11.72
N SER A 37 0.51 -8.80 11.49
CA SER A 37 1.19 -9.96 12.09
C SER A 37 1.46 -9.79 13.58
N LYS A 38 1.60 -8.55 14.07
CA LYS A 38 1.86 -8.26 15.48
C LYS A 38 0.60 -8.09 16.31
N ARG A 39 -0.47 -7.49 15.75
CA ARG A 39 -1.72 -7.23 16.46
C ARG A 39 -2.52 -8.51 16.70
N ASP A 40 -3.26 -8.54 17.80
CA ASP A 40 -4.22 -9.61 18.06
C ASP A 40 -5.50 -9.38 17.24
N GLU A 41 -6.25 -10.44 16.91
CA GLU A 41 -7.44 -10.34 16.05
C GLU A 41 -8.54 -9.46 16.66
N ARG A 42 -8.55 -9.31 17.99
CA ARG A 42 -9.48 -8.46 18.73
C ARG A 42 -9.26 -6.97 18.48
N GLU A 43 -8.05 -6.57 18.12
CA GLU A 43 -7.67 -5.18 17.82
C GLU A 43 -7.89 -4.80 16.36
N LEU A 44 -8.26 -5.77 15.53
CA LEU A 44 -8.57 -5.58 14.12
C LEU A 44 -10.09 -5.52 13.93
N THR A 45 -10.54 -4.76 12.94
CA THR A 45 -11.97 -4.69 12.58
C THR A 45 -12.46 -5.94 11.83
N ALA A 46 -11.53 -6.74 11.30
CA ALA A 46 -11.79 -8.00 10.59
C ALA A 46 -10.69 -9.02 10.92
N SER A 47 -10.86 -10.28 10.48
CA SER A 47 -9.88 -11.34 10.73
C SER A 47 -8.51 -11.04 10.10
N LYS A 48 -7.44 -11.61 10.66
CA LYS A 48 -6.07 -11.46 10.11
C LYS A 48 -5.99 -11.87 8.65
N THR A 49 -6.69 -12.95 8.29
CA THR A 49 -6.72 -13.46 6.91
C THR A 49 -7.41 -12.48 5.97
N ALA A 50 -8.54 -11.88 6.37
CA ALA A 50 -9.22 -10.87 5.56
C ALA A 50 -8.30 -9.67 5.31
N TRP A 51 -7.65 -9.15 6.36
CA TRP A 51 -6.74 -8.02 6.21
C TRP A 51 -5.50 -8.33 5.38
N ARG A 52 -4.95 -9.54 5.46
CA ARG A 52 -3.87 -10.02 4.58
C ARG A 52 -4.29 -10.05 3.11
N LEU A 53 -5.50 -10.55 2.82
CA LEU A 53 -6.02 -10.58 1.44
C LEU A 53 -6.27 -9.17 0.91
N ILE A 54 -6.84 -8.29 1.73
CA ILE A 54 -7.08 -6.89 1.37
C ILE A 54 -5.75 -6.18 1.06
N THR A 55 -4.72 -6.35 1.89
CA THR A 55 -3.40 -5.73 1.66
C THR A 55 -2.67 -6.22 0.39
N MET A 56 -3.12 -7.33 -0.22
CA MET A 56 -2.58 -7.78 -1.52
C MET A 56 -3.19 -7.03 -2.71
N ILE A 57 -4.27 -6.27 -2.52
CA ILE A 57 -4.92 -5.50 -3.59
C ILE A 57 -4.24 -4.13 -3.72
N ASP A 58 -3.16 -4.09 -4.51
CA ASP A 58 -2.42 -2.88 -4.91
C ASP A 58 -2.21 -1.90 -3.72
N ILE A 59 -2.18 -0.58 -3.94
CA ILE A 59 -2.07 0.42 -2.87
C ILE A 59 -3.36 0.57 -2.05
N VAL A 60 -4.51 0.16 -2.61
CA VAL A 60 -5.82 0.31 -1.98
C VAL A 60 -5.89 -0.50 -0.69
N GLY A 61 -5.30 -1.70 -0.68
CA GLY A 61 -5.27 -2.58 0.47
C GLY A 61 -4.61 -1.96 1.71
N PRO A 62 -3.31 -1.61 1.63
CA PRO A 62 -2.61 -0.95 2.73
C PRO A 62 -3.27 0.36 3.16
N LEU A 63 -3.74 1.20 2.22
CA LEU A 63 -4.48 2.43 2.56
C LEU A 63 -5.72 2.14 3.41
N THR A 64 -6.54 1.20 2.97
CA THR A 64 -7.78 0.83 3.66
C THR A 64 -7.51 0.22 5.04
N TYR A 65 -6.41 -0.53 5.20
CA TYR A 65 -6.00 -1.08 6.50
C TYR A 65 -5.66 0.01 7.53
N PHE A 66 -4.90 1.02 7.13
CA PHE A 66 -4.55 2.11 8.05
C PHE A 66 -5.76 3.01 8.36
N LEU A 67 -6.68 3.19 7.42
CA LEU A 67 -7.89 4.01 7.58
C LEU A 67 -8.97 3.32 8.44
N ALA A 68 -9.19 2.01 8.25
CA ALA A 68 -10.34 1.30 8.81
C ALA A 68 -10.02 -0.07 9.43
N GLY A 69 -8.78 -0.54 9.33
CA GLY A 69 -8.34 -1.86 9.83
C GLY A 69 -7.93 -1.89 11.29
N ARG A 70 -7.60 -0.74 11.85
CA ARG A 70 -7.22 -0.61 13.26
C ARG A 70 -8.44 -0.17 14.06
N ARG A 71 -8.80 -0.94 15.10
CA ARG A 71 -9.57 -0.37 16.20
C ARG A 71 -8.59 0.41 17.08
N VAL A 72 -8.87 1.69 17.27
CA VAL A 72 -8.20 2.54 18.28
C VAL A 72 -8.75 2.19 19.65
#